data_AF-A0A7C1YLM0-F1
#
_entry.id   AF-A0A7C1YLM0-F1
#
_cell.length_a   1.000
_cell.length_b   1.000
_cell.length_c   1.000
_cell.angle_alpha   90.00
_cell.angle_beta   90.00
_cell.angle_gamma   90.00
#
_symmetry.space_group_name_H-M   'P 1'
#
loop_
_entity.id
_entity.type
_entity.pdbx_description
1 polymer ?
#
loop_
_entity_poly.entity_id
_entity_poly.type
_entity_poly.pdbx_seq_one_letter_code
_entity_poly.pdbx_strand_id
1 'polypeptide(L)'
;MSEIGNMFETTNVPVFTWEGWLFDDMELTASSANGETSANASQVVIQSPSHDIAAGHTGTVTVSGGASKFSYGQVLASGDNIATVAGNSGQSAVFAYDTNDTLDGGLSAPARRVAMFPSYSTPTEITADGWDIFEAGVDWAANAAPPPPGAGNQVSFHLTPMVQDWLTGDLANNGVEIAPT
;
A
#
# COMPACT_ATOMS: atom_id res chain seq x y z
N MET A 1 -5.73 -19.88 17.12
CA MET A 1 -4.83 -18.73 17.03
C MET A 1 -3.51 -19.22 16.48
N SER A 2 -3.20 -18.81 15.25
CA SER A 2 -1.87 -19.02 14.65
C SER A 2 -0.83 -18.22 15.44
N GLU A 3 0.39 -18.75 15.65
CA GLU A 3 1.47 -18.03 16.35
C GLU A 3 1.84 -16.71 15.64
N ILE A 4 1.48 -16.58 14.35
CA ILE A 4 1.72 -15.39 13.52
C ILE A 4 0.76 -14.25 13.87
N GLY A 5 -0.50 -14.54 14.21
CA GLY A 5 -1.53 -13.53 14.49
C GLY A 5 -1.16 -12.63 15.66
N ASN A 6 -0.79 -13.22 16.80
CA ASN A 6 -0.44 -12.48 18.02
C ASN A 6 0.74 -11.50 17.84
N MET A 7 1.71 -11.80 16.97
CA MET A 7 2.90 -10.94 16.79
C MET A 7 2.59 -9.65 16.02
N PHE A 8 1.71 -9.71 15.02
CA PHE A 8 1.38 -8.54 14.18
C PHE A 8 0.12 -7.82 14.65
N GLU A 9 -0.79 -8.50 15.34
CA GLU A 9 -1.96 -7.89 15.96
C GLU A 9 -1.56 -6.88 17.05
N THR A 10 -0.65 -7.25 17.94
CA THR A 10 -0.32 -6.45 19.16
C THR A 10 0.87 -5.51 19.02
N THR A 11 1.47 -5.41 17.83
CA THR A 11 2.68 -4.61 17.62
C THR A 11 2.39 -3.11 17.65
N ASN A 12 3.31 -2.33 18.25
CA ASN A 12 3.21 -0.87 18.38
C ASN A 12 3.83 -0.12 17.19
N VAL A 13 4.15 -0.82 16.11
CA VAL A 13 4.58 -0.21 14.84
C VAL A 13 3.50 -0.42 13.78
N PRO A 14 3.43 0.46 12.76
CA PRO A 14 2.45 0.29 11.69
C PRO A 14 2.57 -1.07 10.99
N VAL A 15 1.42 -1.62 10.58
CA VAL A 15 1.33 -2.86 9.80
C VAL A 15 0.75 -2.55 8.43
N PHE A 16 1.45 -3.00 7.40
CA PHE A 16 0.97 -2.98 6.02
C PHE A 16 1.02 -4.40 5.50
N THR A 17 -0.11 -4.90 5.00
CA THR A 17 -0.22 -6.28 4.51
C THR A 17 -1.12 -6.36 3.29
N TRP A 18 -0.86 -7.34 2.45
CA TRP A 18 -1.70 -7.70 1.31
C TRP A 18 -2.12 -9.17 1.36
N GLU A 19 -1.75 -9.90 2.43
CA GLU A 19 -2.07 -11.33 2.54
C GLU A 19 -3.47 -11.48 3.10
N GLY A 20 -4.45 -11.69 2.21
CA GLY A 20 -5.88 -11.71 2.56
C GLY A 20 -6.22 -12.73 3.65
N TRP A 21 -5.52 -13.86 3.70
CA TRP A 21 -5.75 -14.91 4.69
C TRP A 21 -5.15 -14.64 6.07
N LEU A 22 -4.41 -13.54 6.25
CA LEU A 22 -3.92 -13.10 7.55
C LEU A 22 -4.81 -12.03 8.19
N PHE A 23 -5.81 -11.50 7.47
CA PHE A 23 -6.62 -10.38 7.98
C PHE A 23 -7.41 -10.75 9.24
N ASP A 24 -8.01 -11.94 9.31
CA ASP A 24 -8.69 -12.41 10.52
C ASP A 24 -7.73 -12.81 11.63
N ASP A 25 -6.57 -13.39 11.29
CA ASP A 25 -5.49 -13.67 12.26
C ASP A 25 -4.93 -12.38 12.91
N MET A 26 -5.08 -11.22 12.26
CA MET A 26 -4.70 -9.89 12.79
C MET A 26 -5.91 -9.08 13.31
N GLU A 27 -7.08 -9.71 13.43
CA GLU A 27 -8.35 -9.12 13.85
C GLU A 27 -8.84 -7.93 12.99
N LEU A 28 -8.32 -7.78 11.77
CA LEU A 28 -8.75 -6.75 10.82
C LEU A 28 -10.13 -7.01 10.23
N THR A 29 -10.61 -8.24 10.32
CA THR A 29 -11.91 -8.67 9.83
C THR A 29 -12.44 -9.77 10.74
N ALA A 30 -13.76 -9.99 10.73
CA ALA A 30 -14.33 -11.18 11.34
C ALA A 30 -13.76 -12.46 10.70
N SER A 31 -13.73 -13.56 11.47
CA SER A 31 -13.33 -14.86 10.95
C SER A 31 -14.17 -15.22 9.71
N SER A 32 -13.51 -15.68 8.63
CA SER A 32 -14.12 -16.00 7.32
C SER A 32 -14.64 -14.82 6.49
N ALA A 33 -14.40 -13.58 6.92
CA ALA A 33 -14.78 -12.37 6.20
C ALA A 33 -13.62 -11.79 5.38
N ASN A 34 -12.68 -12.63 4.96
CA ASN A 34 -11.44 -12.27 4.29
C ASN A 34 -10.98 -13.35 3.30
N GLY A 35 -9.98 -13.02 2.48
CA GLY A 35 -9.31 -13.96 1.57
C GLY A 35 -9.04 -13.34 0.20
N GLU A 36 -9.19 -14.14 -0.85
CA GLU A 36 -8.98 -13.72 -2.24
C GLU A 36 -10.25 -13.82 -3.08
N THR A 37 -10.39 -12.95 -4.07
CA THR A 37 -11.55 -12.93 -4.97
C THR A 37 -11.74 -14.25 -5.72
N SER A 38 -12.97 -14.74 -5.86
CA SER A 38 -13.26 -15.97 -6.63
C SER A 38 -13.13 -15.78 -8.15
N ALA A 39 -13.34 -14.56 -8.65
CA ALA A 39 -13.07 -14.14 -10.02
C ALA A 39 -11.80 -13.26 -10.08
N ASN A 40 -11.18 -13.18 -11.24
CA ASN A 40 -10.08 -12.24 -11.44
C ASN A 40 -10.65 -10.83 -11.62
N ALA A 41 -9.93 -9.84 -11.09
CA ALA A 41 -10.25 -8.42 -11.15
C ALA A 41 -9.02 -7.63 -11.62
N SER A 42 -9.28 -6.44 -12.15
CA SER A 42 -8.25 -5.46 -12.51
C SER A 42 -8.56 -4.06 -11.98
N GLN A 43 -9.73 -3.89 -11.37
CA GLN A 43 -10.27 -2.59 -10.99
C GLN A 43 -10.82 -2.60 -9.56
N VAL A 44 -10.71 -1.45 -8.93
CA VAL A 44 -11.35 -1.14 -7.64
C VAL A 44 -12.29 0.06 -7.80
N VAL A 45 -13.23 0.21 -6.87
CA VAL A 45 -14.12 1.36 -6.77
C VAL A 45 -13.84 2.10 -5.47
N ILE A 46 -13.39 3.34 -5.59
CA ILE A 46 -13.08 4.21 -4.44
C ILE A 46 -14.37 4.55 -3.70
N GLN A 47 -14.40 4.24 -2.40
CA GLN A 47 -15.50 4.54 -1.48
C GLN A 47 -15.24 5.82 -0.68
N SER A 48 -13.98 6.07 -0.31
CA SER A 48 -13.57 7.20 0.53
C SER A 48 -12.55 8.09 -0.20
N PRO A 49 -12.97 8.90 -1.18
CA PRO A 49 -12.06 9.65 -2.05
C PRO A 49 -11.27 10.77 -1.33
N SER A 50 -11.70 11.19 -0.14
CA SER A 50 -10.99 12.16 0.69
C SER A 50 -9.95 11.53 1.62
N HIS A 51 -9.86 10.19 1.68
CA HIS A 51 -8.85 9.51 2.49
C HIS A 51 -7.50 9.57 1.78
N ASP A 52 -6.41 9.85 2.49
CA ASP A 52 -5.08 10.05 1.88
C ASP A 52 -4.64 8.85 1.01
N ILE A 53 -4.91 7.62 1.46
CA ILE A 53 -4.66 6.37 0.71
C ILE A 53 -5.35 6.34 -0.67
N ALA A 54 -6.45 7.07 -0.86
CA ALA A 54 -7.09 7.15 -2.17
C ALA A 54 -6.22 7.87 -3.21
N ALA A 55 -5.16 8.57 -2.79
CA ALA A 55 -4.20 9.29 -3.63
C ALA A 55 -4.89 10.28 -4.62
N GLY A 56 -6.04 10.82 -4.23
CA GLY A 56 -6.85 11.72 -5.08
C GLY A 56 -7.68 11.02 -6.16
N HIS A 57 -7.62 9.69 -6.26
CA HIS A 57 -8.48 8.94 -7.18
C HIS A 57 -9.94 8.93 -6.72
N THR A 58 -10.85 8.81 -7.69
CA THR A 58 -12.29 8.71 -7.46
C THR A 58 -12.92 7.72 -8.44
N GLY A 59 -14.11 7.20 -8.12
CA GLY A 59 -14.83 6.30 -9.02
C GLY A 59 -14.15 4.95 -9.21
N THR A 60 -14.20 4.41 -10.43
CA THR A 60 -13.55 3.13 -10.78
C THR A 60 -12.14 3.37 -11.27
N VAL A 61 -11.16 2.69 -10.67
CA VAL A 61 -9.73 2.82 -10.97
C VAL A 61 -9.19 1.48 -11.43
N THR A 62 -8.41 1.48 -12.53
CA THR A 62 -7.72 0.28 -13.01
C THR A 62 -6.37 0.19 -12.31
N VAL A 63 -6.25 -0.72 -11.34
CA VAL A 63 -5.07 -0.87 -10.47
C VAL A 63 -4.15 -2.02 -10.89
N SER A 64 -4.59 -2.85 -11.84
CA SER A 64 -3.79 -3.94 -12.43
C SER A 64 -4.01 -4.00 -13.94
N GLY A 65 -2.92 -4.09 -14.71
CA GLY A 65 -2.93 -4.17 -16.18
C GLY A 65 -3.48 -5.50 -16.70
N GLY A 66 -3.21 -6.59 -15.97
CA GLY A 66 -3.83 -7.91 -16.16
C GLY A 66 -4.87 -8.22 -15.09
N ALA A 67 -5.89 -9.00 -15.44
CA ALA A 67 -6.87 -9.46 -14.44
C ALA A 67 -6.26 -10.58 -13.58
N SER A 68 -6.12 -10.34 -12.28
CA SER A 68 -5.58 -11.29 -11.29
C SER A 68 -6.54 -11.48 -10.12
N LYS A 69 -6.20 -12.36 -9.19
CA LYS A 69 -6.82 -12.36 -7.86
C LYS A 69 -6.48 -11.07 -7.12
N PHE A 70 -7.41 -10.57 -6.32
CA PHE A 70 -7.16 -9.52 -5.33
C PHE A 70 -7.42 -10.08 -3.94
N SER A 71 -6.61 -9.67 -2.98
CA SER A 71 -6.90 -9.83 -1.56
C SER A 71 -8.04 -8.89 -1.15
N TYR A 72 -8.91 -9.35 -0.25
CA TYR A 72 -10.00 -8.55 0.27
C TYR A 72 -10.35 -8.91 1.71
N GLY A 73 -11.03 -7.97 2.37
CA GLY A 73 -11.70 -8.17 3.65
C GLY A 73 -13.08 -7.52 3.68
N GLN A 74 -13.91 -7.90 4.64
CA GLN A 74 -15.08 -7.11 5.06
C GLN A 74 -14.63 -6.25 6.24
N VAL A 75 -14.30 -4.99 5.95
CA VAL A 75 -13.85 -4.04 6.98
C VAL A 75 -14.95 -3.81 8.02
N LEU A 76 -14.55 -3.71 9.28
CA LEU A 76 -15.43 -3.41 10.40
C LEU A 76 -15.87 -1.94 10.37
N ALA A 77 -16.94 -1.61 11.11
CA ALA A 77 -17.45 -0.24 11.15
C ALA A 77 -16.50 0.79 11.77
N SER A 78 -15.52 0.34 12.54
CA SER A 78 -14.44 1.15 13.12
C SER A 78 -13.32 1.47 12.13
N GLY A 79 -13.19 0.71 11.04
CA GLY A 79 -12.16 0.92 10.04
C GLY A 79 -12.66 1.74 8.86
N ASP A 80 -11.72 2.30 8.11
CA ASP A 80 -11.98 3.02 6.88
C ASP A 80 -12.08 2.03 5.71
N ASN A 81 -13.19 2.08 4.97
CA ASN A 81 -13.30 1.43 3.66
C ASN A 81 -12.84 2.40 2.58
N ILE A 82 -11.63 2.22 2.03
CA ILE A 82 -11.08 3.13 1.02
C ILE A 82 -11.52 2.71 -0.38
N ALA A 83 -11.41 1.43 -0.72
CA ALA A 83 -11.79 0.91 -2.03
C ALA A 83 -12.31 -0.53 -1.98
N THR A 84 -13.31 -0.82 -2.81
CA THR A 84 -13.88 -2.17 -2.97
C THR A 84 -13.50 -2.78 -4.33
N VAL A 85 -13.53 -4.11 -4.44
CA VAL A 85 -13.37 -4.79 -5.73
C VAL A 85 -14.50 -4.36 -6.67
N ALA A 86 -14.16 -3.97 -7.90
CA ALA A 86 -15.18 -3.57 -8.87
C ALA A 86 -16.20 -4.70 -9.11
N GLY A 87 -17.49 -4.37 -8.98
CA GLY A 87 -18.58 -5.33 -9.09
C GLY A 87 -18.92 -6.09 -7.79
N ASN A 88 -18.18 -5.87 -6.69
CA ASN A 88 -18.51 -6.44 -5.39
C ASN A 88 -18.17 -5.49 -4.23
N SER A 89 -19.15 -4.67 -3.83
CA SER A 89 -19.00 -3.71 -2.72
C SER A 89 -18.85 -4.37 -1.34
N GLY A 90 -19.09 -5.68 -1.23
CA GLY A 90 -18.86 -6.45 -0.01
C GLY A 90 -17.39 -6.86 0.18
N GLN A 91 -16.53 -6.64 -0.81
CA GLN A 91 -15.12 -7.00 -0.78
C GLN A 91 -14.27 -5.73 -0.76
N SER A 92 -13.83 -5.31 0.42
CA SER A 92 -12.93 -4.16 0.58
C SER A 92 -11.53 -4.61 0.19
N ALA A 93 -11.04 -4.08 -0.93
CA ALA A 93 -9.72 -4.38 -1.48
C ALA A 93 -8.64 -3.48 -0.86
N VAL A 94 -9.03 -2.28 -0.42
CA VAL A 94 -8.16 -1.35 0.31
C VAL A 94 -8.93 -0.82 1.51
N PHE A 95 -8.43 -1.10 2.70
CA PHE A 95 -9.04 -0.66 3.94
C PHE A 95 -7.98 -0.44 5.01
N ALA A 96 -8.30 0.36 6.01
CA ALA A 96 -7.35 0.74 7.04
C ALA A 96 -8.02 0.91 8.41
N TYR A 97 -7.20 0.84 9.45
CA TYR A 97 -7.55 1.16 10.83
C TYR A 97 -6.50 2.13 11.35
N ASP A 98 -6.92 3.29 11.86
CA ASP A 98 -6.04 4.22 12.55
C ASP A 98 -5.74 3.72 13.98
N THR A 99 -4.83 4.41 14.65
CA THR A 99 -4.46 4.12 16.03
C THR A 99 -5.67 4.29 16.94
N ASN A 100 -5.92 3.28 17.77
CA ASN A 100 -7.04 3.10 18.69
C ASN A 100 -8.38 2.67 18.08
N ASP A 101 -8.49 2.49 16.77
CA ASP A 101 -9.69 1.88 16.20
C ASP A 101 -9.88 0.45 16.72
N THR A 102 -11.13 0.08 16.97
CA THR A 102 -11.46 -1.25 17.52
C THR A 102 -11.35 -2.32 16.44
N LEU A 103 -10.60 -3.38 16.72
CA LEU A 103 -10.47 -4.59 15.90
C LEU A 103 -11.55 -5.64 16.27
N ASP A 104 -11.69 -6.73 15.52
CA ASP A 104 -12.81 -7.69 15.67
C ASP A 104 -12.88 -8.31 17.08
N GLY A 105 -11.73 -8.60 17.71
CA GLY A 105 -11.64 -9.12 19.08
C GLY A 105 -11.79 -8.07 20.18
N GLY A 106 -12.03 -6.81 19.82
CA GLY A 106 -12.18 -5.69 20.75
C GLY A 106 -10.86 -5.03 21.16
N LEU A 107 -9.72 -5.49 20.63
CA LEU A 107 -8.45 -4.80 20.79
C LEU A 107 -8.51 -3.43 20.12
N SER A 108 -8.07 -2.38 20.81
CA SER A 108 -7.79 -1.10 20.17
C SER A 108 -6.47 -1.17 19.43
N ALA A 109 -6.46 -0.86 18.14
CA ALA A 109 -5.32 -0.83 17.26
C ALA A 109 -4.09 -0.10 17.84
N PRO A 110 -2.99 -0.77 18.28
CA PRO A 110 -1.83 -0.06 18.85
C PRO A 110 -1.08 0.90 17.90
N ALA A 111 -1.17 0.69 16.59
CA ALA A 111 -0.66 1.57 15.54
C ALA A 111 -1.52 1.40 14.27
N ARG A 112 -1.30 2.22 13.23
CA ARG A 112 -2.02 2.14 11.95
C ARG A 112 -1.88 0.77 11.28
N ARG A 113 -2.98 0.24 10.73
CA ARG A 113 -3.01 -1.01 9.96
C ARG A 113 -3.60 -0.76 8.59
N VAL A 114 -2.95 -1.23 7.55
CA VAL A 114 -3.42 -1.13 6.16
C VAL A 114 -3.47 -2.51 5.54
N ALA A 115 -4.61 -2.81 4.92
CA ALA A 115 -4.81 -3.97 4.07
C ALA A 115 -4.91 -3.52 2.60
N MET A 116 -4.18 -4.20 1.72
CA MET A 116 -4.01 -3.79 0.32
C MET A 116 -4.37 -4.90 -0.67
N PHE A 117 -4.84 -4.50 -1.85
CA PHE A 117 -5.45 -5.37 -2.86
C PHE A 117 -4.56 -6.44 -3.52
N PRO A 118 -3.22 -6.29 -3.66
CA PRO A 118 -2.42 -7.27 -4.36
C PRO A 118 -2.56 -8.67 -3.75
N SER A 119 -2.64 -9.68 -4.61
CA SER A 119 -2.45 -11.08 -4.24
C SER A 119 -1.21 -11.60 -4.98
N TYR A 120 -0.91 -12.89 -4.90
CA TYR A 120 0.33 -13.54 -5.35
C TYR A 120 0.85 -13.06 -6.72
N SER A 121 -0.01 -12.91 -7.73
CA SER A 121 0.41 -12.54 -9.09
C SER A 121 0.18 -11.08 -9.47
N THR A 122 -0.44 -10.27 -8.60
CA THR A 122 -0.76 -8.87 -8.90
C THR A 122 0.47 -7.95 -8.99
N PRO A 123 1.51 -8.07 -8.14
CA PRO A 123 2.60 -7.11 -8.10
C PRO A 123 3.35 -6.88 -9.43
N THR A 124 3.37 -7.84 -10.34
CA THR A 124 4.01 -7.70 -11.66
C THR A 124 3.17 -6.91 -12.66
N GLU A 125 1.90 -6.66 -12.34
CA GLU A 125 0.90 -6.07 -13.23
C GLU A 125 0.32 -4.75 -12.68
N ILE A 126 0.77 -4.28 -11.51
CA ILE A 126 0.24 -3.04 -10.89
C ILE A 126 0.47 -1.86 -11.85
N THR A 127 -0.62 -1.13 -12.14
CA THR A 127 -0.59 0.08 -12.99
C THR A 127 -0.01 1.27 -12.24
N ALA A 128 0.22 2.40 -12.93
CA ALA A 128 0.62 3.64 -12.26
C ALA A 128 -0.38 4.06 -11.16
N ASP A 129 -1.68 4.08 -11.47
CA ASP A 129 -2.74 4.38 -10.48
C ASP A 129 -2.75 3.39 -9.30
N GLY A 130 -2.43 2.11 -9.56
CA GLY A 130 -2.30 1.11 -8.50
C GLY A 130 -1.09 1.35 -7.60
N TRP A 131 0.02 1.84 -8.15
CA TRP A 131 1.20 2.24 -7.39
C TRP A 131 0.95 3.50 -6.56
N ASP A 132 0.22 4.49 -7.11
CA ASP A 132 -0.15 5.70 -6.37
C ASP A 132 -0.93 5.36 -5.07
N ILE A 133 -1.91 4.44 -5.16
CA ILE A 133 -2.66 3.96 -3.98
C ILE A 133 -1.77 3.13 -3.05
N PHE A 134 -0.87 2.31 -3.59
CA PHE A 134 0.05 1.51 -2.78
C PHE A 134 1.00 2.37 -1.96
N GLU A 135 1.68 3.33 -2.60
CA GLU A 135 2.61 4.25 -1.95
C GLU A 135 1.90 5.13 -0.93
N ALA A 136 0.71 5.66 -1.26
CA ALA A 136 -0.11 6.40 -0.30
C ALA A 136 -0.53 5.54 0.91
N GLY A 137 -0.78 4.24 0.70
CA GLY A 137 -1.00 3.27 1.76
C GLY A 137 0.20 3.11 2.70
N VAL A 138 1.41 3.01 2.14
CA VAL A 138 2.66 2.92 2.91
C VAL A 138 2.90 4.21 3.70
N ASP A 139 2.77 5.36 3.05
CA ASP A 139 3.00 6.67 3.66
C ASP A 139 1.99 6.94 4.78
N TRP A 140 0.70 6.64 4.55
CA TRP A 140 -0.32 6.77 5.57
C TRP A 140 -0.02 5.87 6.78
N ALA A 141 0.33 4.60 6.56
CA ALA A 141 0.69 3.69 7.65
C ALA A 141 1.88 4.22 8.46
N ALA A 142 2.91 4.72 7.78
CA ALA A 142 4.11 5.26 8.40
C ALA A 142 3.90 6.60 9.12
N ASN A 143 2.71 7.22 9.06
CA ASN A 143 2.49 8.63 9.42
C ASN A 143 3.45 9.59 8.67
N ALA A 144 3.87 9.23 7.45
CA ALA A 144 4.60 10.14 6.59
C ALA A 144 3.63 11.19 6.01
N ALA A 145 4.13 12.40 5.76
CA ALA A 145 3.33 13.40 5.05
C ALA A 145 3.05 12.87 3.62
N PRO A 146 1.82 13.03 3.09
CA PRO A 146 1.49 12.51 1.77
C PRO A 146 2.39 13.14 0.70
N PRO A 147 2.84 12.37 -0.31
CA PRO A 147 3.64 12.90 -1.39
C PRO A 147 2.81 13.91 -2.19
N PRO A 148 3.42 15.00 -2.70
CA PRO A 148 2.70 15.97 -3.52
C PRO A 148 2.06 15.28 -4.74
N PRO A 149 0.81 15.63 -5.13
CA PRO A 149 0.19 15.08 -6.32
C PRO A 149 1.07 15.29 -7.56
N GLY A 150 1.45 14.21 -8.25
CA GLY A 150 2.30 14.26 -9.45
C GLY A 150 3.80 14.09 -9.20
N ALA A 151 4.23 13.66 -8.01
CA ALA A 151 5.60 13.25 -7.75
C ALA A 151 5.91 11.88 -8.39
N GLY A 152 5.84 11.79 -9.71
CA GLY A 152 6.29 10.59 -10.42
C GLY A 152 7.73 10.26 -10.02
N ASN A 153 7.92 9.10 -9.39
CA ASN A 153 9.19 8.48 -9.01
C ASN A 153 10.40 9.43 -8.88
N GLN A 154 10.34 10.39 -7.95
CA GLN A 154 11.49 11.19 -7.53
C GLN A 154 11.81 10.88 -6.07
N VAL A 155 12.34 9.69 -5.84
CA VAL A 155 13.14 9.41 -4.65
C VAL A 155 14.34 10.35 -4.67
N SER A 156 14.26 11.45 -3.92
CA SER A 156 15.40 12.32 -3.65
C SER A 156 16.35 11.60 -2.70
N PHE A 157 17.20 10.73 -3.26
CA PHE A 157 18.35 10.22 -2.53
C PHE A 157 19.30 11.39 -2.25
N HIS A 158 19.69 11.58 -0.99
CA HIS A 158 20.75 12.52 -0.64
C HIS A 158 22.09 11.93 -1.08
N LEU A 159 22.38 12.05 -2.36
CA LEU A 159 23.58 11.51 -2.97
C LEU A 159 24.76 12.41 -2.62
N THR A 160 25.78 11.83 -1.98
CA THR A 160 27.06 12.51 -1.77
C THR A 160 27.69 12.82 -3.14
N PRO A 161 28.58 13.84 -3.24
CA PRO A 161 28.99 14.44 -4.52
C PRO A 161 29.53 13.46 -5.58
N MET A 162 30.00 12.29 -5.17
CA MET A 162 30.60 11.29 -6.07
C MET A 162 29.59 10.55 -6.97
N VAL A 163 28.30 10.53 -6.64
CA VAL A 163 27.29 9.79 -7.45
C VAL A 163 26.66 10.69 -8.52
N GLN A 164 26.73 12.01 -8.38
CA GLN A 164 26.10 12.95 -9.29
C GLN A 164 26.82 13.04 -10.65
N ASP A 165 28.12 12.74 -10.68
CA ASP A 165 28.97 12.81 -11.87
C ASP A 165 28.70 11.68 -12.89
N TRP A 166 28.19 10.53 -12.42
CA TRP A 166 27.84 9.41 -13.28
C TRP A 166 26.46 9.54 -13.96
N LEU A 167 25.62 10.47 -13.51
CA LEU A 167 24.23 10.64 -13.98
C LEU A 167 24.05 11.78 -15.00
N THR A 168 25.02 12.69 -15.14
CA THR A 168 24.96 13.79 -16.11
C THR A 168 25.68 13.51 -17.42
N GLY A 169 26.40 12.39 -17.54
CA GLY A 169 27.06 12.00 -18.79
C GLY A 169 28.17 12.95 -19.25
N ASP A 170 28.74 13.78 -18.36
CA ASP A 170 29.90 14.61 -18.67
C ASP A 170 31.20 13.83 -18.44
N LEU A 171 31.47 12.85 -19.30
CA LEU A 171 32.78 12.19 -19.37
C LEU A 171 33.81 13.00 -20.18
N ALA A 172 33.54 14.26 -20.51
CA ALA A 172 34.41 15.04 -21.40
C ALA A 172 35.59 15.72 -20.67
N ASN A 173 35.70 15.61 -19.34
CA ASN A 173 36.76 16.29 -18.59
C ASN A 173 37.55 15.43 -17.58
N ASN A 174 37.65 14.12 -17.81
CA ASN A 174 38.65 13.29 -17.12
C ASN A 174 40.06 13.44 -17.72
N GLY A 175 40.47 14.70 -17.95
CA GLY A 175 41.86 15.05 -18.16
C GLY A 175 42.58 15.00 -16.82
N VAL A 176 43.25 13.88 -16.53
CA VAL A 176 44.27 13.83 -15.49
C VAL A 176 45.40 14.77 -15.91
N GLU A 177 45.42 15.99 -15.37
CA GLU A 177 46.56 16.89 -15.51
C GLU A 177 47.65 16.45 -14.53
N ILE A 178 48.62 15.70 -15.03
CA ILE A 178 49.85 15.35 -14.31
C ILE A 178 50.77 16.58 -14.36
N ALA A 179 50.96 17.25 -13.23
CA ALA A 179 51.90 18.36 -13.14
C ALA A 179 53.34 17.86 -13.42
N PRO A 180 54.14 18.57 -14.24
CA PRO A 180 55.55 18.25 -14.39
C PRO A 180 56.33 18.69 -13.13
N THR A 181 57.28 17.85 -12.75
CA THR A 181 58.23 18.03 -11.62
C THR A 181 59.08 19.29 -11.72
#